data_AF-A0A6G7GWW6-F1
#
_entry.id   AF-A0A6G7GWW6-F1
#
_cell.length_a   1.000
_cell.length_b   1.000
_cell.length_c   1.000
_cell.angle_alpha   90.00
_cell.angle_beta   90.00
_cell.angle_gamma   90.00
#
_symmetry.space_group_name_H-M   'P 1'
#
loop_
_entity.id
_entity.type
_entity.pdbx_description
1 polymer ?
#
loop_
_entity_poly.entity_id
_entity_poly.type
_entity_poly.pdbx_seq_one_letter_code
_entity_poly.pdbx_strand_id
1 'polypeptide(L)'
;MTCFSLDFIENKLKIDDPVGAISVHGVNGIWGLLAVGVFADGTYCEVRGLITGSGWQLLSQFIASITLIVWCLGMGFLFLSFLKRVIGLRDPISAEQKGLDLYEHGSGCYQ
;
A
#
# COMPACT_ATOMS: atom_id res chain seq x y z
N MET A 1 9.56 -3.15 10.63
CA MET A 1 8.69 -3.81 9.63
C MET A 1 8.97 -3.26 8.24
N THR A 2 8.87 -1.94 8.03
CA THR A 2 9.17 -1.26 6.75
C THR A 2 10.47 -1.68 6.07
N CYS A 3 11.63 -1.64 6.73
CA CYS A 3 12.91 -1.95 6.07
C CYS A 3 12.97 -3.39 5.53
N PHE A 4 12.42 -4.34 6.28
CA PHE A 4 12.38 -5.74 5.86
C PHE A 4 11.38 -5.98 4.73
N SER A 5 10.20 -5.34 4.79
CA SER A 5 9.22 -5.45 3.72
C SER A 5 9.68 -4.75 2.44
N LEU A 6 10.40 -3.61 2.56
CA LEU A 6 11.00 -2.89 1.44
C LEU A 6 11.97 -3.80 0.69
N ASP A 7 12.95 -4.35 1.39
CA ASP A 7 13.93 -5.27 0.78
C ASP A 7 13.24 -6.47 0.12
N PHE A 8 12.23 -7.04 0.79
CA PHE A 8 11.48 -8.15 0.23
C PHE A 8 10.73 -7.77 -1.06
N ILE A 9 10.01 -6.64 -1.06
CA ILE A 9 9.19 -6.21 -2.21
C ILE A 9 10.07 -5.78 -3.39
N GLU A 10 11.06 -4.93 -3.15
CA GLU A 10 11.87 -4.37 -4.23
C GLU A 10 12.97 -5.35 -4.68
N ASN A 11 13.72 -5.94 -3.74
CA ASN A 11 14.89 -6.74 -4.09
C ASN A 11 14.56 -8.20 -4.34
N LYS A 12 13.55 -8.79 -3.68
CA LYS A 12 13.16 -10.19 -3.89
C LYS A 12 12.03 -10.33 -4.89
N LEU A 13 10.92 -9.58 -4.73
CA LEU A 13 9.78 -9.66 -5.66
C LEU A 13 9.99 -8.85 -6.95
N LYS A 14 11.00 -7.98 -7.00
CA LYS A 14 11.32 -7.13 -8.17
C LYS A 14 10.14 -6.23 -8.56
N ILE A 15 9.43 -5.72 -7.57
CA ILE A 15 8.36 -4.74 -7.75
C ILE A 15 8.97 -3.35 -7.55
N ASP A 16 8.90 -2.53 -8.60
CA ASP A 16 9.33 -1.13 -8.59
C ASP A 16 8.25 -0.28 -7.92
N ASP A 17 8.39 -0.07 -6.61
CA ASP A 17 7.55 0.80 -5.78
C ASP A 17 8.37 2.05 -5.40
N PRO A 18 8.35 3.12 -6.23
CA PRO A 18 9.39 4.16 -6.22
C PRO A 18 9.54 4.92 -4.89
N VAL A 19 8.50 4.90 -4.06
CA VAL A 19 8.45 5.60 -2.77
C VAL A 19 8.26 4.63 -1.60
N GLY A 20 8.27 3.32 -1.85
CA GLY A 20 8.05 2.32 -0.82
C GLY A 20 6.64 2.32 -0.23
N ALA A 21 5.63 2.77 -0.98
CA ALA A 21 4.28 2.97 -0.50
C ALA A 21 3.65 1.67 0.05
N ILE A 22 3.89 0.53 -0.61
CA ILE A 22 3.38 -0.77 -0.19
C ILE A 22 3.94 -1.14 1.18
N SER A 23 5.23 -0.91 1.41
CA SER A 23 5.88 -1.20 2.69
C SER A 23 5.45 -0.25 3.80
N VAL A 24 5.46 1.06 3.54
CA VAL A 24 5.17 2.08 4.55
C VAL A 24 3.69 2.07 4.93
N HIS A 25 2.79 2.00 3.95
CA HIS A 25 1.35 2.12 4.18
C HIS A 25 0.64 0.77 4.18
N GLY A 26 0.91 -0.10 3.21
CA GLY A 26 0.24 -1.39 3.08
C GLY A 26 0.59 -2.33 4.24
N VAL A 27 1.87 -2.67 4.38
CA VAL A 27 2.33 -3.65 5.38
C VAL A 27 2.12 -3.14 6.80
N ASN A 28 2.54 -1.90 7.11
CA ASN A 28 2.32 -1.34 8.44
C ASN A 28 0.84 -1.07 8.74
N GLY A 29 0.03 -0.74 7.74
CA GLY A 29 -1.41 -0.56 7.90
C GLY A 29 -2.12 -1.85 8.30
N ILE A 30 -1.80 -2.96 7.61
CA ILE A 30 -2.30 -4.30 7.97
C ILE A 30 -1.86 -4.67 9.38
N TRP A 31 -0.59 -4.42 9.72
CA TRP A 31 -0.11 -4.64 11.09
C TRP A 31 -0.87 -3.81 12.12
N GLY A 32 -1.17 -2.54 11.83
CA GLY A 32 -1.96 -1.68 12.70
C GLY A 32 -3.36 -2.24 12.99
N LEU A 33 -4.07 -2.74 11.97
CA LEU A 33 -5.37 -3.40 12.14
C LEU A 33 -5.26 -4.64 13.04
N LEU A 34 -4.32 -5.53 12.75
CA LEU A 34 -4.11 -6.74 13.56
C LEU A 34 -3.69 -6.40 15.00
N ALA A 35 -2.88 -5.35 15.19
CA ALA A 35 -2.48 -4.88 16.50
C ALA A 35 -3.68 -4.42 17.35
N VAL A 36 -4.69 -3.76 16.76
CA VAL A 36 -5.96 -3.49 17.46
C VAL A 36 -6.64 -4.80 17.88
N GLY A 37 -6.65 -5.80 17.01
CA GLY A 37 -7.16 -7.14 17.29
C GLY A 37 -6.49 -7.84 18.47
N VAL A 38 -5.20 -7.60 18.67
CA VAL A 38 -4.41 -8.22 19.74
C VAL A 38 -4.46 -7.41 21.03
N PHE A 39 -4.16 -6.11 20.95
CA PHE A 39 -3.78 -5.29 22.10
C PHE A 39 -4.90 -4.39 22.65
N ALA A 40 -6.06 -4.29 22.00
CA ALA A 40 -7.14 -3.47 22.52
C ALA A 40 -7.56 -3.93 23.93
N ASP A 41 -7.66 -2.97 24.86
CA ASP A 41 -7.79 -3.25 26.29
C ASP A 41 -9.18 -2.93 26.86
N GLY A 42 -10.10 -2.46 26.02
CA GLY A 42 -11.45 -2.07 26.41
C GLY A 42 -11.59 -0.64 26.93
N THR A 43 -10.50 0.13 27.05
CA THR A 43 -10.57 1.53 27.53
C THR A 43 -11.18 2.49 26.51
N TYR A 44 -11.11 2.14 25.22
CA TYR A 44 -11.66 2.92 24.13
C TYR A 44 -12.83 2.18 23.47
N CYS A 45 -14.02 2.79 23.51
CA CYS A 45 -15.26 2.26 22.91
C CYS A 45 -15.59 0.81 23.31
N GLU A 46 -15.15 0.36 24.49
CA GLU A 46 -15.32 -1.01 24.99
C GLU A 46 -14.74 -2.11 24.09
N VAL A 47 -13.87 -1.76 23.14
CA VAL A 47 -13.26 -2.71 22.20
C VAL A 47 -12.15 -3.51 22.90
N ARG A 48 -12.30 -4.84 22.92
CA ARG A 48 -11.36 -5.76 23.57
C ARG A 48 -10.70 -6.71 22.58
N GLY A 49 -9.38 -6.79 22.65
CA GLY A 49 -8.54 -7.67 21.85
C GLY A 49 -8.17 -8.96 22.57
N LEU A 50 -7.28 -9.72 21.90
CA LEU A 50 -6.90 -11.06 22.33
C LEU A 50 -6.32 -11.08 23.76
N ILE A 51 -5.47 -10.11 24.11
CA ILE A 51 -4.80 -10.09 25.42
C ILE A 51 -5.76 -9.81 26.59
N THR A 52 -6.94 -9.26 26.32
CA THR A 52 -7.99 -9.00 27.32
C THR A 52 -9.10 -10.06 27.29
N GLY A 53 -8.85 -11.19 26.63
CA GLY A 53 -9.72 -12.37 26.62
C GLY A 53 -10.75 -12.41 25.48
N SER A 54 -10.67 -11.49 24.50
CA SER A 54 -11.61 -11.42 23.37
C SER A 54 -10.91 -11.71 22.05
N GLY A 55 -11.11 -12.90 21.49
CA GLY A 55 -10.57 -13.27 20.17
C GLY A 55 -11.34 -12.68 18.98
N TRP A 56 -12.57 -12.22 19.21
CA TRP A 56 -13.46 -11.73 18.14
C TRP A 56 -12.90 -10.50 17.43
N GLN A 57 -12.28 -9.58 18.17
CA GLN A 57 -11.73 -8.37 17.57
C GLN A 57 -10.57 -8.71 16.61
N LEU A 58 -9.73 -9.70 16.94
CA LEU A 58 -8.67 -10.14 16.03
C LEU A 58 -9.24 -10.73 14.74
N LEU A 59 -10.28 -11.56 14.84
CA LEU A 59 -10.97 -12.11 13.67
C LEU A 59 -11.58 -11.01 12.81
N SER A 60 -12.25 -10.02 13.42
CA SER A 60 -12.83 -8.87 12.71
C SER A 60 -11.77 -8.06 11.96
N GLN A 61 -10.62 -7.77 12.61
CA GLN A 61 -9.53 -7.02 11.99
C GLN A 61 -8.82 -7.80 10.88
N PHE A 62 -8.73 -9.12 11.01
CA PHE A 62 -8.22 -9.99 9.96
C PHE A 62 -9.14 -9.97 8.72
N ILE A 63 -10.46 -10.15 8.92
CA ILE A 63 -11.44 -10.06 7.83
C ILE A 63 -11.36 -8.68 7.16
N ALA A 64 -11.33 -7.60 7.95
CA ALA A 64 -11.21 -6.24 7.42
C ALA A 64 -9.94 -6.06 6.58
N SER A 65 -8.80 -6.60 7.04
CA SER A 65 -7.53 -6.54 6.31
C SER A 65 -7.64 -7.21 4.94
N ILE A 66 -8.20 -8.44 4.88
CA ILE A 66 -8.40 -9.16 3.62
C ILE A 66 -9.39 -8.42 2.71
N THR A 67 -10.50 -7.94 3.26
CA THR A 67 -11.49 -7.15 2.51
C THR A 67 -10.85 -5.92 1.88
N LEU A 68 -10.05 -5.16 2.64
CA LEU A 68 -9.36 -3.97 2.13
C LEU A 68 -8.35 -4.31 1.05
N ILE A 69 -7.56 -5.38 1.21
CA ILE A 69 -6.59 -5.82 0.19
C ILE A 69 -7.31 -6.18 -1.10
N VAL A 70 -8.35 -7.02 -1.03
CA VAL A 70 -9.10 -7.47 -2.21
C VAL A 70 -9.79 -6.30 -2.89
N TRP A 71 -10.42 -5.41 -2.11
CA TRP A 71 -11.09 -4.23 -2.66
C TRP A 71 -10.11 -3.26 -3.30
N CYS A 72 -9.09 -2.80 -2.58
CA CYS A 72 -8.17 -1.78 -3.07
C CYS A 72 -7.32 -2.28 -4.24
N LEU A 73 -6.75 -3.50 -4.15
CA LEU A 73 -5.97 -4.06 -5.26
C LEU A 73 -6.87 -4.43 -6.44
N GLY A 74 -8.04 -5.02 -6.19
CA GLY A 74 -8.98 -5.41 -7.24
C GLY A 74 -9.50 -4.21 -8.02
N MET A 75 -10.07 -3.24 -7.32
CA MET A 75 -10.59 -2.02 -7.96
C MET A 75 -9.48 -1.19 -8.58
N GLY A 76 -8.34 -1.03 -7.89
CA GLY A 76 -7.18 -0.32 -8.43
C GLY A 76 -6.65 -0.97 -9.70
N PHE A 77 -6.50 -2.30 -9.72
CA PHE A 77 -6.06 -3.04 -10.91
C PHE A 77 -7.03 -2.89 -12.07
N LEU A 78 -8.33 -3.03 -11.83
CA LEU A 78 -9.35 -2.86 -12.87
C LEU A 78 -9.33 -1.44 -13.44
N PHE A 79 -9.28 -0.43 -12.57
CA PHE A 79 -9.29 0.98 -12.95
C PHE A 79 -8.04 1.36 -13.74
N LEU A 80 -6.84 1.04 -13.22
CA LEU A 80 -5.58 1.34 -13.91
C LEU A 80 -5.44 0.53 -15.21
N SER A 81 -5.89 -0.73 -15.25
CA SER A 81 -5.88 -1.51 -16.49
C SER A 81 -6.82 -0.93 -17.54
N PHE A 82 -7.96 -0.37 -17.12
CA PHE A 82 -8.86 0.36 -18.01
C PHE A 82 -8.18 1.62 -18.56
N LEU A 83 -7.63 2.48 -17.69
CA LEU A 83 -6.93 3.70 -18.11
C LEU A 83 -5.76 3.41 -19.05
N LYS A 84 -4.99 2.36 -18.76
CA LYS A 84 -3.88 1.90 -19.62
C LYS A 84 -4.33 1.63 -21.06
N ARG A 85 -5.56 1.14 -21.26
CA ARG A 85 -6.10 0.83 -22.59
C ARG A 85 -6.70 2.05 -23.29
N VAL A 86 -7.25 3.00 -22.55
CA VAL A 86 -7.97 4.15 -23.12
C VAL A 86 -7.03 5.32 -23.40
N ILE A 87 -6.19 5.68 -22.42
CA ILE A 87 -5.32 6.85 -22.49
C ILE A 87 -3.83 6.51 -22.42
N GLY A 88 -3.48 5.34 -21.89
CA GLY A 88 -2.10 5.01 -21.55
C GLY A 88 -1.69 5.57 -20.17
N LEU A 89 -0.76 4.89 -19.50
CA LEU A 89 -0.31 5.27 -18.14
C LEU A 89 1.18 5.60 -18.03
N ARG A 90 1.97 5.30 -19.07
CA ARG A 90 3.43 5.39 -19.01
C ARG A 90 3.94 6.07 -20.27
N ASP A 91 4.81 7.05 -20.08
CA ASP A 91 5.40 7.81 -21.16
C ASP A 91 6.41 6.99 -21.96
N PRO A 92 6.78 7.44 -23.17
CA PRO A 92 7.82 6.80 -23.95
C PRO A 92 9.14 6.73 -23.19
N ILE A 93 9.91 5.65 -23.39
CA ILE A 93 11.22 5.46 -22.75
C ILE A 93 12.17 6.64 -23.00
N SER A 94 12.08 7.29 -24.17
CA SER A 94 12.86 8.50 -24.47
C SER A 94 12.52 9.69 -23.56
N ALA A 95 11.27 9.83 -23.13
CA ALA A 95 10.85 10.83 -22.15
C ALA A 95 11.40 10.49 -20.75
N GLU A 96 11.29 9.23 -20.34
CA GLU A 96 11.85 8.76 -19.05
C GLU A 96 13.37 9.00 -18.96
N GLN A 97 14.10 8.75 -20.05
CA GLN A 97 15.55 8.97 -20.11
C GLN A 97 15.95 10.46 -20.05
N LYS A 98 15.11 11.34 -20.61
CA LYS A 98 15.36 12.79 -20.62
C LYS A 98 14.96 13.44 -19.28
N GLY A 99 14.08 12.80 -18.52
CA GLY A 99 13.43 13.33 -17.33
C GLY A 99 12.08 13.96 -17.66
N LEU A 100 11.05 13.57 -16.90
CA LEU A 100 9.67 14.02 -17.10
C LEU A 100 9.50 15.53 -16.95
N ASP A 101 10.26 16.18 -16.06
CA ASP A 101 10.21 17.64 -15.89
C ASP A 101 10.52 18.36 -17.21
N LEU A 102 11.59 17.96 -17.90
CA LEU A 102 11.99 18.57 -19.16
C LEU A 102 11.08 18.16 -20.33
N TYR A 103 10.52 16.95 -20.31
CA TYR A 103 9.65 16.45 -21.35
C TYR A 103 8.25 17.08 -21.32
N GLU A 104 7.61 17.08 -20.15
CA GLU A 104 6.24 17.57 -19.96
C GLU A 104 6.17 19.08 -19.68
N HIS A 105 7.16 19.64 -18.99
CA HIS A 105 7.10 21.03 -18.49
C HIS A 105 8.13 21.97 -19.13
N GLY A 106 9.06 21.44 -19.95
CA GLY A 106 10.02 22.24 -20.73
C GLY A 106 11.18 22.83 -19.92
N SER A 107 11.28 22.53 -18.62
CA SER A 107 12.35 23.00 -17.74
C SER A 107 12.70 21.95 -16.68
N GLY A 108 13.96 21.89 -16.24
CA GLY A 108 14.35 21.04 -15.12
C GLY A 108 13.90 21.61 -13.77
N CYS A 109 13.71 20.76 -12.76
CA CYS A 109 13.34 21.15 -11.40
C CYS A 109 14.38 22.06 -10.72
N TYR A 110 15.67 21.85 -11.00
CA TYR A 110 16.78 22.63 -10.45
C TYR A 110 17.61 23.22 -11.60
N GLN A 111 17.77 24.54 -11.62
CA GLN A 111 18.57 25.30 -12.57
C GLN A 111 19.69 26.06 -11.84
#